data_AF-A0A4V6TPZ4-F1
#
_entry.id   AF-A0A4V6TPZ4-F1
#
_cell.length_a   1.000
_cell.length_b   1.000
_cell.length_c   1.000
_cell.angle_alpha   90.00
_cell.angle_beta   90.00
_cell.angle_gamma   90.00
#
_symmetry.space_group_name_H-M   'P 1'
#
loop_
_entity.id
_entity.type
_entity.pdbx_description
1 polymer ?
#
loop_
_entity_poly.entity_id
_entity_poly.type
_entity_poly.pdbx_seq_one_letter_code
_entity_poly.pdbx_strand_id
1 'polypeptide(L)'
;MNFGYYNPNAAPGWIYFPLISPPNGGYQSSYITLEQQQQHIENVASPPAITSRRKAYHPPSTAKSTYCIWVGNIPSDSTVEELFKYFSRQAPHSPRLSVNEYSSMSPNCGVESVHLINKSRCCFVNLNSQQSLNLAIRDFNGSKLRMGSPRLVVRVRDTNSELTSGVGSQRGRKLHRNWVKMISEQNDPSEERRSNRSLSRSSSISSTSTTSTFLTNHFPTRYFILKSHRFEDLLESVKKCKWSTQAHNEYVLDKAYRSSKQVILLFSINRSGGWFGYAKMTSGIIENSFSLEWLKVQFLPFSYTKIRNHFNGNREIKVSRDGTEVEPGIGQQLLDIWETAPIQDV
;
A
#
# COMPACT_ATOMS: atom_id res chain seq x y z
N MET A 1 16.31 -0.99 26.10
CA MET A 1 16.13 0.42 26.49
C MET A 1 16.99 1.29 25.58
N ASN A 2 16.50 2.50 25.27
CA ASN A 2 17.03 3.54 24.38
C ASN A 2 17.04 3.28 22.86
N PHE A 3 15.93 3.67 22.22
CA PHE A 3 15.87 3.92 20.77
C PHE A 3 16.11 5.42 20.53
N GLY A 4 17.25 5.74 19.95
CA GLY A 4 17.68 7.10 19.65
C GLY A 4 17.09 7.62 18.34
N TYR A 5 16.01 8.38 18.44
CA TYR A 5 15.70 9.49 17.52
C TYR A 5 14.89 10.54 18.30
N TYR A 6 15.54 11.17 19.28
CA TYR A 6 15.12 12.44 19.86
C TYR A 6 16.37 13.15 20.38
N ASN A 7 16.72 14.29 19.78
CA ASN A 7 17.73 15.20 20.30
C ASN A 7 16.99 16.29 21.12
N PRO A 8 17.16 16.34 22.45
CA PRO A 8 16.41 17.27 23.28
C PRO A 8 16.90 18.73 23.22
N ASN A 9 17.92 19.05 22.41
CA ASN A 9 18.59 20.35 22.43
C ASN A 9 18.64 21.10 21.08
N ALA A 10 17.83 20.74 20.07
CA ALA A 10 17.78 21.48 18.80
C ALA A 10 16.41 22.14 18.59
N ALA A 11 16.37 23.47 18.55
CA ALA A 11 15.20 24.24 18.14
C ALA A 11 14.81 23.93 16.68
N PRO A 12 13.51 23.82 16.32
CA PRO A 12 13.05 22.72 15.44
C PRO A 12 12.82 22.88 13.90
N GLY A 13 13.57 23.59 13.05
CA GLY A 13 13.56 23.53 11.55
C GLY A 13 12.47 24.11 10.62
N TRP A 14 11.93 23.27 9.72
CA TRP A 14 10.63 23.26 9.02
C TRP A 14 10.13 24.39 8.06
N ILE A 15 10.70 24.50 6.84
CA ILE A 15 10.37 25.45 5.76
C ILE A 15 8.92 25.41 5.20
N TYR A 16 8.30 26.59 5.11
CA TYR A 16 7.02 26.89 4.42
C TYR A 16 7.16 26.86 2.89
N PHE A 17 6.24 26.17 2.18
CA PHE A 17 6.03 26.35 0.74
C PHE A 17 4.77 27.22 0.57
N PRO A 18 4.89 28.48 0.12
CA PRO A 18 3.71 29.25 -0.24
C PRO A 18 2.97 28.53 -1.37
N LEU A 19 1.64 28.45 -1.24
CA LEU A 19 0.76 28.12 -2.35
C LEU A 19 1.15 28.98 -3.56
N ILE A 20 1.51 28.34 -4.67
CA ILE A 20 1.65 29.04 -5.95
C ILE A 20 0.24 29.42 -6.39
N SER A 21 -0.24 30.58 -5.92
CA SER A 21 -1.39 31.24 -6.51
C SER A 21 -1.05 31.63 -7.97
N PRO A 22 -2.01 31.58 -8.90
CA PRO A 22 -1.81 32.10 -10.26
C PRO A 22 -1.46 33.60 -10.19
N PRO A 23 -0.69 34.12 -11.17
CA PRO A 23 -0.07 35.43 -11.05
C PRO A 23 -1.14 36.52 -11.17
N ASN A 24 -1.42 37.23 -10.07
CA ASN A 24 -1.69 38.67 -10.06
C ASN A 24 -1.78 39.20 -8.63
N GLY A 25 -1.00 40.25 -8.33
CA GLY A 25 -1.12 41.06 -7.13
C GLY A 25 -0.05 40.75 -6.08
N GLY A 26 0.97 41.61 -6.00
CA GLY A 26 2.18 41.38 -5.24
C GLY A 26 2.07 41.60 -3.73
N TYR A 27 2.95 40.91 -3.01
CA TYR A 27 3.58 41.38 -1.78
C TYR A 27 4.98 40.74 -1.72
N GLN A 28 6.00 41.58 -1.53
CA GLN A 28 7.40 41.15 -1.39
C GLN A 28 7.59 40.48 -0.03
N SER A 29 8.22 39.30 -0.03
CA SER A 29 9.02 38.85 1.10
C SER A 29 10.23 38.09 0.58
N SER A 30 11.38 38.32 1.21
CA SER A 30 12.71 37.88 0.77
C SER A 30 12.86 36.36 0.83
N TYR A 31 13.09 35.72 -0.32
CA TYR A 31 13.30 34.28 -0.42
C TYR A 31 14.79 33.93 -0.51
N ILE A 32 15.18 32.90 0.25
CA ILE A 32 16.46 32.18 0.15
C ILE A 32 16.41 31.29 -1.11
N THR A 33 17.51 31.23 -1.87
CA THR A 33 17.57 30.51 -3.15
C THR A 33 17.75 28.99 -2.97
N LEU A 34 17.21 28.22 -3.91
CA LEU A 34 17.21 26.74 -3.93
C LEU A 34 18.59 26.09 -3.76
N GLU A 35 19.67 26.80 -4.11
CA GLU A 35 21.06 26.34 -3.96
C GLU A 35 21.50 26.26 -2.49
N GLN A 36 20.97 27.12 -1.62
CA GLN A 36 21.31 27.14 -0.19
C GLN A 36 20.61 26.01 0.60
N GLN A 37 19.50 25.47 0.08
CA GLN A 37 18.79 24.31 0.64
C GLN A 37 19.51 22.97 0.41
N GLN A 38 20.27 22.85 -0.69
CA GLN A 38 20.95 21.60 -1.06
C GLN A 38 22.23 21.37 -0.23
N GLN A 39 22.97 22.43 0.09
CA GLN A 39 24.22 22.35 0.85
C GLN A 39 24.03 21.89 2.32
N HIS A 40 22.85 22.10 2.92
CA HIS A 40 22.62 21.71 4.31
C HIS A 40 22.29 20.22 4.48
N ILE A 41 21.81 19.54 3.43
CA ILE A 41 21.49 18.10 3.43
C ILE A 41 22.73 17.26 3.11
N GLU A 42 23.60 17.76 2.22
CA GLU A 42 24.85 17.08 1.85
C GLU A 42 25.87 17.00 3.01
N ASN A 43 25.89 17.99 3.93
CA ASN A 43 26.83 18.03 5.05
C ASN A 43 26.54 17.01 6.19
N VAL A 44 25.35 16.39 6.23
CA VAL A 44 24.97 15.40 7.26
C VAL A 44 25.07 13.96 6.73
N ALA A 45 25.23 13.77 5.42
CA ALA A 45 25.25 12.46 4.78
C ALA A 45 26.54 12.24 3.97
N SER A 46 27.54 11.62 4.60
CA SER A 46 28.63 10.92 3.89
C SER A 46 29.14 9.78 4.78
N PRO A 47 29.29 8.52 4.28
CA PRO A 47 30.39 8.14 3.36
C PRO A 47 30.07 6.91 2.44
N PRO A 48 31.07 6.25 1.81
CA PRO A 48 31.98 6.70 0.77
C PRO A 48 31.45 6.36 -0.65
N ALA A 49 32.07 6.96 -1.65
CA ALA A 49 31.76 6.79 -3.06
C ALA A 49 31.93 5.33 -3.53
N ILE A 50 30.85 4.72 -4.03
CA ILE A 50 30.91 3.63 -5.00
C ILE A 50 30.17 4.10 -6.25
N THR A 51 30.92 4.21 -7.33
CA THR A 51 30.45 4.52 -8.67
C THR A 51 29.52 3.40 -9.16
N SER A 52 28.23 3.67 -9.20
CA SER A 52 27.31 2.87 -10.00
C SER A 52 26.22 3.79 -10.55
N ARG A 53 26.41 4.20 -11.80
CA ARG A 53 25.41 4.91 -12.61
C ARG A 53 24.09 4.14 -12.54
N ARG A 54 23.08 4.70 -11.86
CA ARG A 54 21.71 4.15 -11.86
C ARG A 54 21.07 4.41 -13.22
N LYS A 55 20.85 3.36 -14.00
CA LYS A 55 20.15 3.40 -15.29
C LYS A 55 18.64 3.52 -15.09
N ALA A 56 17.98 4.15 -16.06
CA ALA A 56 16.54 4.13 -16.29
C ALA A 56 16.02 2.70 -16.37
N TYR A 57 14.74 2.48 -16.04
CA TYR A 57 14.09 1.21 -15.70
C TYR A 57 14.29 0.81 -14.24
N HIS A 58 13.48 1.42 -13.37
CA HIS A 58 12.89 0.61 -12.30
C HIS A 58 12.32 -0.64 -12.97
N PRO A 59 12.63 -1.86 -12.49
CA PRO A 59 11.93 -2.99 -13.02
C PRO A 59 10.44 -2.69 -12.83
N PRO A 60 9.56 -3.03 -13.80
CA PRO A 60 8.16 -3.22 -13.46
C PRO A 60 8.13 -4.08 -12.19
N SER A 61 7.02 -4.11 -11.44
CA SER A 61 6.79 -5.29 -10.62
C SER A 61 6.79 -6.46 -11.60
N THR A 62 7.97 -7.06 -11.85
CA THR A 62 8.22 -8.13 -12.79
C THR A 62 7.18 -9.15 -12.43
N ALA A 63 6.38 -9.54 -13.42
CA ALA A 63 5.26 -10.46 -13.30
C ALA A 63 5.55 -11.45 -12.17
N LYS A 64 4.91 -11.24 -11.00
CA LYS A 64 5.13 -12.14 -9.87
C LYS A 64 4.74 -13.52 -10.38
N SER A 65 5.64 -14.50 -10.27
CA SER A 65 5.42 -15.81 -10.88
C SER A 65 4.02 -16.30 -10.54
N THR A 66 3.27 -16.69 -11.58
CA THR A 66 1.94 -17.31 -11.46
C THR A 66 1.99 -18.53 -10.52
N TYR A 67 3.16 -19.14 -10.39
CA TYR A 67 3.41 -20.31 -9.55
C TYR A 67 4.14 -19.87 -8.28
N CYS A 68 3.38 -19.51 -7.25
CA CYS A 68 3.92 -19.11 -5.96
C CYS A 68 3.25 -19.91 -4.83
N ILE A 69 4.04 -20.33 -3.85
CA ILE A 69 3.53 -20.91 -2.61
C ILE A 69 3.73 -19.93 -1.45
N TRP A 70 2.74 -19.85 -0.57
CA TRP A 70 2.87 -19.24 0.74
C TRP A 70 3.26 -20.31 1.76
N VAL A 71 4.27 -20.01 2.57
CA VAL A 71 4.72 -20.90 3.64
C VAL A 71 4.63 -20.19 4.99
N GLY A 72 3.82 -20.73 5.90
CA GLY A 72 3.69 -20.27 7.27
C GLY A 72 4.48 -21.12 8.27
N ASN A 73 4.50 -20.66 9.52
CA ASN A 73 5.24 -21.27 10.64
C ASN A 73 6.76 -21.31 10.44
N ILE A 74 7.32 -20.29 9.78
CA ILE A 74 8.77 -20.16 9.60
C ILE A 74 9.42 -19.77 10.95
N PRO A 75 10.48 -20.46 11.40
CA PRO A 75 11.27 -20.04 12.56
C PRO A 75 11.77 -18.59 12.42
N SER A 76 11.79 -17.83 13.52
CA SER A 76 12.12 -16.39 13.49
C SER A 76 13.58 -16.08 13.17
N ASP A 77 14.45 -17.07 13.28
CA ASP A 77 15.88 -17.04 13.01
C ASP A 77 16.23 -17.68 11.65
N SER A 78 15.23 -18.03 10.82
CA SER A 78 15.46 -18.53 9.46
C SER A 78 16.01 -17.44 8.54
N THR A 79 16.92 -17.83 7.63
CA THR A 79 17.45 -16.94 6.59
C THR A 79 16.91 -17.30 5.20
N VAL A 80 17.04 -16.39 4.25
CA VAL A 80 16.61 -16.63 2.86
C VAL A 80 17.40 -17.77 2.23
N GLU A 81 18.70 -17.86 2.51
CA GLU A 81 19.60 -18.90 1.99
C GLU A 81 19.21 -20.27 2.53
N GLU A 82 18.88 -20.37 3.81
CA GLU A 82 18.41 -21.60 4.41
C GLU A 82 17.12 -22.09 3.75
N LEU A 83 16.15 -21.18 3.59
CA LEU A 83 14.85 -21.51 3.00
C LEU A 83 15.01 -21.89 1.52
N PHE A 84 15.81 -21.14 0.75
CA PHE A 84 16.10 -21.47 -0.64
C PHE A 84 16.74 -22.86 -0.73
N LYS A 85 17.74 -23.14 0.10
CA LYS A 85 18.38 -24.47 0.19
C LYS A 85 17.41 -25.55 0.63
N TYR A 86 16.42 -25.26 1.46
CA TYR A 86 15.44 -26.23 1.92
C TYR A 86 14.44 -26.60 0.81
N PHE A 87 13.84 -25.59 0.16
CA PHE A 87 12.84 -25.80 -0.91
C PHE A 87 13.45 -26.32 -2.22
N SER A 88 14.77 -26.16 -2.40
CA SER A 88 15.47 -26.72 -3.56
C SER A 88 15.84 -28.20 -3.40
N ARG A 89 15.56 -28.83 -2.24
CA ARG A 89 15.88 -30.25 -2.01
C ARG A 89 14.85 -31.16 -2.69
N GLN A 90 15.34 -32.27 -3.19
CA GLN A 90 14.49 -33.42 -3.51
C GLN A 90 14.07 -34.10 -2.21
N ALA A 91 12.78 -34.35 -2.01
CA ALA A 91 12.28 -35.00 -0.80
C ALA A 91 12.83 -36.45 -0.69
N PRO A 92 13.53 -36.81 0.40
CA PRO A 92 14.16 -38.14 0.55
C PRO A 92 13.17 -39.33 0.59
N HIS A 93 11.87 -39.05 0.76
CA HIS A 93 10.80 -40.05 0.89
C HIS A 93 9.80 -40.01 -0.27
N SER A 94 10.21 -39.60 -1.46
CA SER A 94 9.34 -39.63 -2.64
C SER A 94 9.67 -40.80 -3.60
N PRO A 95 9.32 -42.06 -3.28
CA PRO A 95 9.43 -43.16 -4.24
C PRO A 95 8.20 -43.15 -5.17
N ARG A 96 7.99 -42.09 -5.96
CA ARG A 96 6.81 -41.99 -6.86
C ARG A 96 6.98 -41.17 -8.14
N LEU A 97 8.16 -40.62 -8.42
CA LEU A 97 8.41 -40.04 -9.74
C LEU A 97 8.95 -41.14 -10.65
N SER A 98 8.31 -41.32 -11.80
CA SER A 98 8.83 -42.13 -12.89
C SER A 98 10.17 -41.58 -13.37
N VAL A 99 10.97 -42.42 -14.03
CA VAL A 99 12.26 -42.03 -14.63
C VAL A 99 12.11 -40.78 -15.51
N ASN A 100 11.01 -40.69 -16.28
CA ASN A 100 10.71 -39.54 -17.13
C ASN A 100 10.44 -38.26 -16.34
N GLU A 101 9.78 -38.36 -15.18
CA GLU A 101 9.52 -37.20 -14.31
C GLU A 101 10.81 -36.67 -13.68
N TYR A 102 11.75 -37.55 -13.32
CA TYR A 102 13.09 -37.15 -12.86
C TYR A 102 13.88 -36.43 -13.95
N SER A 103 13.88 -36.95 -15.18
CA SER A 103 14.54 -36.30 -16.32
C SER A 103 13.93 -34.93 -16.67
N SER A 104 12.67 -34.69 -16.30
CA SER A 104 11.97 -33.42 -16.51
C SER A 104 12.11 -32.39 -15.36
N MET A 105 12.79 -32.73 -14.26
CA MET A 105 12.91 -31.82 -13.13
C MET A 105 13.77 -30.60 -13.48
N SER A 106 13.20 -29.42 -13.28
CA SER A 106 13.93 -28.16 -13.39
C SER A 106 15.06 -28.08 -12.36
N PRO A 107 16.14 -27.33 -12.66
CA PRO A 107 17.18 -27.00 -11.67
C PRO A 107 16.55 -26.48 -10.37
N ASN A 108 17.16 -26.81 -9.22
CA ASN A 108 16.67 -26.42 -7.89
C ASN A 108 15.20 -26.82 -7.62
N CYS A 109 14.71 -27.89 -8.24
CA CYS A 109 13.30 -28.31 -8.18
C CYS A 109 12.32 -27.23 -8.68
N GLY A 110 12.80 -26.28 -9.49
CA GLY A 110 12.03 -25.17 -10.04
C GLY A 110 11.92 -23.94 -9.14
N VAL A 111 12.66 -23.85 -8.03
CA VAL A 111 12.71 -22.65 -7.18
C VAL A 111 13.43 -21.51 -7.87
N GLU A 112 12.75 -20.37 -8.04
CA GLU A 112 13.31 -19.14 -8.64
C GLU A 112 13.75 -18.14 -7.58
N SER A 113 12.92 -17.92 -6.55
CA SER A 113 13.23 -16.95 -5.49
C SER A 113 12.43 -17.22 -4.21
N VAL A 114 12.98 -16.78 -3.08
CA VAL A 114 12.34 -16.84 -1.77
C VAL A 114 12.27 -15.44 -1.16
N HIS A 115 11.09 -15.03 -0.73
CA HIS A 115 10.84 -13.77 -0.04
C HIS A 115 10.39 -14.02 1.40
N LEU A 116 11.29 -13.83 2.35
CA LEU A 116 11.02 -14.02 3.78
C LEU A 116 10.37 -12.77 4.40
N ILE A 117 9.27 -12.97 5.13
CA ILE A 117 8.61 -11.95 5.93
C ILE A 117 8.72 -12.35 7.40
N ASN A 118 9.84 -11.97 8.02
CA ASN A 118 10.16 -12.40 9.39
C ASN A 118 9.08 -11.98 10.41
N LYS A 119 8.53 -10.76 10.27
CA LYS A 119 7.48 -10.23 11.17
C LYS A 119 6.25 -11.14 11.28
N SER A 120 5.85 -11.78 10.19
CA SER A 120 4.69 -12.67 10.14
C SER A 120 5.07 -14.15 10.11
N ARG A 121 6.35 -14.49 10.33
CA ARG A 121 6.86 -15.88 10.33
C ARG A 121 6.39 -16.67 9.11
N CYS A 122 6.48 -16.04 7.94
CA CYS A 122 6.10 -16.65 6.68
C CYS A 122 7.06 -16.26 5.56
N CYS A 123 7.09 -17.05 4.49
CA CYS A 123 7.78 -16.69 3.27
C CYS A 123 6.93 -17.00 2.03
N PHE A 124 7.32 -16.39 0.91
CA PHE A 124 6.82 -16.75 -0.41
C PHE A 124 7.94 -17.41 -1.21
N VAL A 125 7.65 -18.51 -1.88
CA VAL A 125 8.58 -19.19 -2.77
C VAL A 125 7.98 -19.12 -4.17
N ASN A 126 8.69 -18.48 -5.10
CA ASN A 126 8.33 -18.44 -6.51
C ASN A 126 8.94 -19.64 -7.22
N LEU A 127 8.13 -20.27 -8.07
CA LEU A 127 8.47 -21.47 -8.80
C LEU A 127 8.30 -21.21 -10.30
N ASN A 128 9.03 -21.94 -11.12
CA ASN A 128 9.02 -21.75 -12.57
C ASN A 128 7.87 -22.47 -13.29
N SER A 129 7.16 -23.39 -12.61
CA SER A 129 6.13 -24.24 -13.24
C SER A 129 5.04 -24.68 -12.27
N GLN A 130 3.85 -25.01 -12.83
CA GLN A 130 2.74 -25.61 -12.08
C GLN A 130 3.12 -26.96 -11.45
N GLN A 131 3.95 -27.75 -12.15
CA GLN A 131 4.43 -29.04 -11.66
C GLN A 131 5.29 -28.87 -10.40
N SER A 132 6.27 -27.96 -10.42
CA SER A 132 7.08 -27.62 -9.25
C SER A 132 6.24 -27.13 -8.07
N LEU A 133 5.19 -26.36 -8.33
CA LEU A 133 4.25 -25.89 -7.31
C LEU A 133 3.49 -27.04 -6.64
N ASN A 134 2.96 -27.97 -7.43
CA ASN A 134 2.23 -29.12 -6.90
C ASN A 134 3.15 -30.03 -6.08
N LEU A 135 4.38 -30.28 -6.57
CA LEU A 135 5.38 -31.05 -5.85
C LEU A 135 5.78 -30.38 -4.54
N ALA A 136 6.03 -29.08 -4.54
CA ALA A 136 6.43 -28.34 -3.34
C ALA A 136 5.34 -28.38 -2.26
N ILE A 137 4.06 -28.25 -2.63
CA ILE A 137 2.94 -28.38 -1.67
C ILE A 137 2.89 -29.79 -1.09
N ARG A 138 2.97 -30.81 -1.95
CA ARG A 138 2.95 -32.21 -1.54
C ARG A 138 4.09 -32.54 -0.57
N ASP A 139 5.29 -32.08 -0.88
CA ASP A 139 6.52 -32.52 -0.21
C ASP A 139 6.84 -31.71 1.05
N PHE A 140 6.47 -30.43 1.09
CA PHE A 140 6.84 -29.53 2.19
C PHE A 140 5.68 -29.16 3.11
N ASN A 141 4.42 -29.41 2.73
CA ASN A 141 3.32 -29.15 3.65
C ASN A 141 3.36 -30.12 4.84
N GLY A 142 3.39 -29.59 6.06
CA GLY A 142 3.53 -30.38 7.28
C GLY A 142 4.95 -30.86 7.58
N SER A 143 5.93 -30.54 6.73
CA SER A 143 7.35 -30.86 6.97
C SER A 143 7.95 -29.96 8.06
N LYS A 144 9.13 -30.32 8.56
CA LYS A 144 9.89 -29.49 9.51
C LYS A 144 11.14 -28.94 8.83
N LEU A 145 11.38 -27.64 8.97
CA LEU A 145 12.56 -26.98 8.43
C LEU A 145 13.84 -27.50 9.12
N ARG A 146 13.78 -27.65 10.45
CA ARG A 146 14.86 -28.17 11.31
C ARG A 146 14.29 -29.15 12.33
N MET A 147 15.15 -29.94 12.95
CA MET A 147 14.76 -30.72 14.13
C MET A 147 14.25 -29.78 15.22
N GLY A 148 13.10 -30.12 15.81
CA GLY A 148 12.44 -29.28 16.83
C GLY A 148 11.64 -28.08 16.29
N SER A 149 11.71 -27.76 14.99
CA SER A 149 10.91 -26.66 14.43
C SER A 149 9.41 -27.01 14.38
N PRO A 150 8.52 -26.00 14.40
CA PRO A 150 7.11 -26.23 14.07
C PRO A 150 6.98 -26.80 12.66
N ARG A 151 5.85 -27.47 12.40
CA ARG A 151 5.51 -27.96 11.07
C ARG A 151 5.12 -26.78 10.18
N LEU A 152 5.69 -26.74 8.99
CA LEU A 152 5.39 -25.75 7.97
C LEU A 152 3.96 -25.93 7.46
N VAL A 153 3.31 -24.81 7.15
CA VAL A 153 2.04 -24.80 6.43
C VAL A 153 2.31 -24.27 5.05
N VAL A 154 2.18 -25.11 4.02
CA VAL A 154 2.43 -24.73 2.63
C VAL A 154 1.11 -24.71 1.88
N ARG A 155 0.81 -23.58 1.23
CA ARG A 155 -0.43 -23.38 0.45
C ARG A 155 -0.13 -22.72 -0.88
N VAL A 156 -0.93 -23.03 -1.90
CA VAL A 156 -0.94 -22.26 -3.14
C VAL A 156 -1.22 -20.80 -2.79
N ARG A 157 -0.40 -19.88 -3.32
CA ARG A 157 -0.75 -18.47 -3.30
C ARG A 157 -1.76 -18.22 -4.42
N ASP A 158 -3.02 -18.02 -4.07
CA ASP A 158 -4.04 -17.63 -5.04
C ASP A 158 -3.71 -16.25 -5.61
N THR A 159 -3.61 -16.13 -6.93
CA THR A 159 -3.42 -14.85 -7.62
C THR A 159 -4.58 -13.90 -7.38
N ASN A 160 -5.80 -14.41 -7.19
CA ASN A 160 -6.94 -13.61 -6.76
C ASN A 160 -6.86 -13.20 -5.29
N SER A 161 -6.06 -13.86 -4.45
CA SER A 161 -5.81 -13.39 -3.09
C SER A 161 -4.95 -12.13 -3.04
N GLU A 162 -4.24 -11.77 -4.12
CA GLU A 162 -3.65 -10.42 -4.25
C GLU A 162 -4.74 -9.36 -4.38
N LEU A 163 -5.85 -9.67 -5.06
CA LEU A 163 -7.02 -8.79 -5.10
C LEU A 163 -7.71 -8.67 -3.74
N THR A 164 -7.40 -9.52 -2.76
CA THR A 164 -7.97 -9.46 -1.40
C THR A 164 -6.95 -9.13 -0.31
N SER A 165 -5.64 -9.17 -0.59
CA SER A 165 -4.57 -8.93 0.39
C SER A 165 -4.04 -7.50 0.32
N GLY A 166 -3.64 -6.95 1.47
CA GLY A 166 -3.29 -5.52 1.57
C GLY A 166 -4.49 -4.61 1.44
N VAL A 167 -4.48 -3.73 0.45
CA VAL A 167 -5.64 -2.88 0.11
C VAL A 167 -6.65 -3.62 -0.76
N GLY A 168 -6.34 -4.84 -1.20
CA GLY A 168 -7.23 -5.66 -2.00
C GLY A 168 -8.62 -5.87 -1.39
N SER A 169 -8.68 -6.09 -0.07
CA SER A 169 -9.97 -6.22 0.64
C SER A 169 -10.86 -4.99 0.48
N GLN A 170 -10.27 -3.79 0.27
CA GLN A 170 -11.01 -2.56 0.03
C GLN A 170 -11.60 -2.51 -1.39
N ARG A 171 -11.04 -3.28 -2.32
CA ARG A 171 -11.42 -3.32 -3.74
C ARG A 171 -12.59 -4.26 -4.01
N GLY A 172 -13.07 -4.98 -2.99
CA GLY A 172 -14.20 -5.89 -3.08
C GLY A 172 -15.51 -5.19 -3.44
N ARG A 173 -16.36 -5.83 -4.26
CA ARG A 173 -17.62 -5.29 -4.85
C ARG A 173 -18.74 -4.93 -3.86
N LYS A 174 -18.46 -4.80 -2.56
CA LYS A 174 -19.45 -4.53 -1.51
C LYS A 174 -19.06 -3.47 -0.51
N LEU A 175 -17.80 -2.97 -0.50
CA LEU A 175 -17.36 -2.00 0.51
C LEU A 175 -18.23 -0.74 0.51
N HIS A 176 -18.35 -0.09 -0.65
CA HIS A 176 -19.14 1.15 -0.79
C HIS A 176 -20.62 0.93 -0.46
N ARG A 177 -21.21 -0.18 -0.91
CA ARG A 177 -22.64 -0.49 -0.66
C ARG A 177 -22.91 -0.82 0.80
N ASN A 178 -22.04 -1.60 1.44
CA ASN A 178 -22.17 -1.94 2.86
C ASN A 178 -22.03 -0.69 3.74
N TRP A 179 -21.13 0.23 3.40
CA TRP A 179 -20.96 1.49 4.13
C TRP A 179 -22.19 2.40 3.98
N VAL A 180 -22.73 2.56 2.76
CA VAL A 180 -23.97 3.34 2.56
C VAL A 180 -25.12 2.74 3.38
N LYS A 181 -25.26 1.41 3.38
CA LYS A 181 -26.28 0.71 4.18
C LYS A 181 -26.09 0.96 5.68
N MET A 182 -24.87 0.83 6.19
CA MET A 182 -24.55 1.09 7.61
C MET A 182 -24.92 2.52 8.02
N ILE A 183 -24.64 3.51 7.17
CA ILE A 183 -25.00 4.91 7.45
C ILE A 183 -26.51 5.12 7.43
N SER A 184 -27.22 4.51 6.49
CA SER A 184 -28.70 4.60 6.48
C SER A 184 -29.33 3.99 7.74
N GLU A 185 -28.76 2.89 8.25
CA GLU A 185 -29.24 2.24 9.48
C GLU A 185 -28.92 3.06 10.74
N GLN A 186 -27.82 3.79 10.78
CA GLN A 186 -27.49 4.68 11.91
C GLN A 186 -28.32 5.96 11.96
N ASN A 187 -28.74 6.48 10.81
CA ASN A 187 -29.51 7.73 10.73
C ASN A 187 -31.01 7.55 10.99
N ASP A 188 -31.52 6.31 11.02
CA ASP A 188 -32.92 6.01 11.36
C ASP A 188 -33.03 4.94 12.47
N PRO A 189 -32.85 5.34 13.75
CA PRO A 189 -32.98 4.42 14.89
C PRO A 189 -34.43 3.99 15.20
N SER A 190 -35.41 4.39 14.38
CA SER A 190 -36.85 4.23 14.70
C SER A 190 -37.48 2.89 14.26
N GLU A 191 -36.76 2.03 13.54
CA GLU A 191 -37.28 0.73 13.06
C GLU A 191 -37.12 -0.47 14.03
N GLU A 192 -36.51 -0.30 15.21
CA GLU A 192 -36.34 -1.41 16.17
C GLU A 192 -37.65 -1.92 16.82
N ARG A 193 -38.80 -1.27 16.57
CA ARG A 193 -40.10 -1.67 17.15
C ARG A 193 -41.10 -2.33 16.20
N ARG A 194 -40.74 -2.67 14.96
CA ARG A 194 -41.68 -3.29 13.99
C ARG A 194 -41.34 -4.71 13.52
N SER A 195 -40.37 -5.39 14.10
CA SER A 195 -39.95 -6.74 13.66
C SER A 195 -40.83 -7.90 14.16
N ASN A 196 -42.16 -7.75 14.15
CA ASN A 196 -43.07 -8.89 14.34
C ASN A 196 -44.19 -9.01 13.29
N ARG A 197 -44.00 -8.44 12.09
CA ARG A 197 -44.84 -8.79 10.94
C ARG A 197 -44.03 -9.04 9.66
N SER A 198 -44.25 -10.25 9.15
CA SER A 198 -44.07 -10.72 7.77
C SER A 198 -42.65 -10.80 7.21
N LEU A 199 -42.15 -12.03 7.17
CA LEU A 199 -41.39 -12.55 6.02
C LEU A 199 -42.16 -12.25 4.73
N SER A 200 -41.72 -11.27 3.95
CA SER A 200 -41.71 -11.28 2.47
C SER A 200 -41.58 -9.86 1.89
N ARG A 201 -40.34 -9.42 1.73
CA ARG A 201 -39.85 -8.77 0.50
C ARG A 201 -38.35 -8.62 0.62
N SER A 202 -37.65 -9.74 0.47
CA SER A 202 -36.28 -9.73 -0.04
C SER A 202 -36.35 -9.21 -1.48
N SER A 203 -36.46 -7.89 -1.63
CA SER A 203 -36.16 -7.26 -2.90
C SER A 203 -34.69 -7.54 -3.18
N SER A 204 -34.48 -8.37 -4.19
CA SER A 204 -33.21 -8.71 -4.82
C SER A 204 -32.35 -7.46 -5.06
N ILE A 205 -31.58 -7.05 -4.06
CA ILE A 205 -30.43 -6.16 -4.26
C ILE A 205 -29.44 -7.01 -5.04
N SER A 206 -29.39 -6.76 -6.35
CA SER A 206 -28.52 -7.46 -7.28
C SER A 206 -27.11 -7.57 -6.69
N SER A 207 -26.57 -8.78 -6.67
CA SER A 207 -25.20 -9.14 -6.28
C SER A 207 -24.11 -8.58 -7.19
N THR A 208 -24.44 -7.60 -8.03
CA THR A 208 -23.63 -7.12 -9.15
C THR A 208 -23.18 -5.68 -8.91
N SER A 209 -21.86 -5.52 -8.75
CA SER A 209 -21.01 -4.33 -8.97
C SER A 209 -21.56 -2.93 -8.60
N THR A 210 -20.81 -2.18 -7.78
CA THR A 210 -21.05 -0.74 -7.59
C THR A 210 -21.00 -0.03 -8.94
N THR A 211 -22.16 0.42 -9.44
CA THR A 211 -22.31 1.15 -10.71
C THR A 211 -21.68 2.53 -10.61
N SER A 212 -21.18 3.09 -11.72
CA SER A 212 -20.59 4.44 -11.73
C SER A 212 -21.55 5.50 -11.14
N THR A 213 -22.83 5.46 -11.49
CA THR A 213 -23.85 6.38 -10.96
C THR A 213 -24.01 6.30 -9.44
N PHE A 214 -23.94 5.09 -8.87
CA PHE A 214 -23.98 4.89 -7.41
C PHE A 214 -22.77 5.53 -6.74
N LEU A 215 -21.57 5.32 -7.31
CA LEU A 215 -20.34 5.91 -6.79
C LEU A 215 -20.37 7.42 -6.88
N THR A 216 -20.84 7.98 -8.00
CA THR A 216 -20.90 9.44 -8.17
C THR A 216 -21.86 10.11 -7.20
N ASN A 217 -22.97 9.44 -6.86
CA ASN A 217 -23.98 9.98 -5.95
C ASN A 217 -23.57 9.86 -4.48
N HIS A 218 -23.03 8.71 -4.05
CA HIS A 218 -22.71 8.47 -2.64
C HIS A 218 -21.25 8.77 -2.26
N PHE A 219 -20.36 8.82 -3.24
CA PHE A 219 -18.93 9.07 -3.06
C PHE A 219 -18.45 10.16 -4.03
N PRO A 220 -19.01 11.40 -3.95
CA PRO A 220 -18.63 12.49 -4.83
C PRO A 220 -17.16 12.87 -4.68
N THR A 221 -16.60 12.76 -3.48
CA THR A 221 -15.17 12.89 -3.20
C THR A 221 -14.65 11.58 -2.65
N ARG A 222 -13.56 11.06 -3.23
CA ARG A 222 -12.88 9.85 -2.76
C ARG A 222 -11.43 10.16 -2.39
N TYR A 223 -10.95 9.51 -1.35
CA TYR A 223 -9.64 9.78 -0.75
C TYR A 223 -8.77 8.53 -0.84
N PHE A 224 -7.52 8.69 -1.29
CA PHE A 224 -6.56 7.60 -1.37
C PHE A 224 -5.23 8.00 -0.74
N ILE A 225 -4.63 7.09 0.03
CA ILE A 225 -3.29 7.27 0.57
C ILE A 225 -2.27 6.74 -0.42
N LEU A 226 -1.33 7.59 -0.81
CA LEU A 226 -0.19 7.23 -1.65
C LEU A 226 1.11 7.34 -0.86
N LYS A 227 1.95 6.31 -0.96
CA LYS A 227 3.15 6.16 -0.15
C LYS A 227 4.40 6.18 -1.02
N SER A 228 5.24 7.21 -0.84
CA SER A 228 6.54 7.28 -1.51
C SER A 228 7.64 6.57 -0.71
N HIS A 229 8.61 5.98 -1.40
CA HIS A 229 9.84 5.49 -0.77
C HIS A 229 10.92 6.57 -0.63
N ARG A 230 10.82 7.64 -1.43
CA ARG A 230 11.84 8.70 -1.50
C ARG A 230 11.20 10.06 -1.38
N PHE A 231 11.92 10.98 -0.75
CA PHE A 231 11.48 12.37 -0.64
C PHE A 231 11.55 13.07 -1.99
N GLU A 232 12.60 12.79 -2.77
CA GLU A 232 12.82 13.36 -4.10
C GLU A 232 11.61 13.17 -5.05
N ASP A 233 10.96 12.00 -5.02
CA ASP A 233 9.80 11.72 -5.87
C ASP A 233 8.61 12.66 -5.56
N LEU A 234 8.44 13.03 -4.28
CA LEU A 234 7.41 13.99 -3.87
C LEU A 234 7.78 15.42 -4.26
N LEU A 235 9.05 15.80 -4.11
CA LEU A 235 9.53 17.11 -4.56
C LEU A 235 9.38 17.29 -6.07
N GLU A 236 9.72 16.24 -6.83
CA GLU A 236 9.53 16.23 -8.29
C GLU A 236 8.04 16.31 -8.66
N SER A 237 7.18 15.62 -7.91
CA SER A 237 5.74 15.72 -8.08
C SER A 237 5.19 17.12 -7.81
N VAL A 238 5.70 17.82 -6.79
CA VAL A 238 5.34 19.23 -6.51
C VAL A 238 5.77 20.13 -7.65
N LYS A 239 6.99 19.95 -8.17
CA LYS A 239 7.52 20.76 -9.29
C LYS A 239 6.78 20.52 -10.60
N LYS A 240 6.42 19.27 -10.89
CA LYS A 240 5.87 18.85 -12.19
C LYS A 240 4.35 18.72 -12.21
N CYS A 241 3.69 18.81 -11.05
CA CYS A 241 2.25 18.55 -10.90
C CYS A 241 1.82 17.20 -11.48
N LYS A 242 2.67 16.17 -11.31
CA LYS A 242 2.47 14.82 -11.84
C LYS A 242 2.80 13.77 -10.80
N TRP A 243 2.15 12.63 -10.88
CA TRP A 243 2.48 11.45 -10.10
C TRP A 243 2.46 10.20 -10.97
N SER A 244 3.43 9.32 -10.76
CA SER A 244 3.43 7.97 -11.32
C SER A 244 3.13 6.97 -10.22
N THR A 245 2.16 6.10 -10.45
CA THR A 245 1.72 5.11 -9.46
C THR A 245 2.15 3.70 -9.86
N GLN A 246 1.97 2.74 -8.96
CA GLN A 246 2.24 1.34 -9.23
C GLN A 246 1.06 0.73 -10.01
N ALA A 247 1.35 -0.22 -10.91
CA ALA A 247 0.36 -0.88 -11.77
C ALA A 247 -0.88 -1.40 -11.01
N HIS A 248 -0.69 -1.90 -9.79
CA HIS A 248 -1.78 -2.42 -8.97
C HIS A 248 -2.75 -1.32 -8.47
N ASN A 249 -2.38 -0.05 -8.49
CA ASN A 249 -3.22 1.08 -8.10
C ASN A 249 -3.90 1.78 -9.27
N GLU A 250 -3.40 1.59 -10.49
CA GLU A 250 -3.88 2.31 -11.67
C GLU A 250 -5.39 2.13 -11.86
N TYR A 251 -5.86 0.88 -11.90
CA TYR A 251 -7.29 0.59 -12.11
C TYR A 251 -8.20 1.26 -11.08
N VAL A 252 -7.84 1.23 -9.78
CA VAL A 252 -8.71 1.74 -8.73
C VAL A 252 -8.76 3.27 -8.73
N LEU A 253 -7.62 3.92 -8.97
CA LEU A 253 -7.52 5.38 -9.04
C LEU A 253 -8.20 5.92 -10.28
N ASP A 254 -7.96 5.30 -11.45
CA ASP A 254 -8.55 5.69 -12.72
C ASP A 254 -10.08 5.47 -12.71
N LYS A 255 -10.54 4.35 -12.14
CA LYS A 255 -11.98 4.15 -11.88
C LYS A 255 -12.54 5.21 -10.96
N ALA A 256 -11.84 5.59 -9.88
CA ALA A 256 -12.30 6.63 -8.98
C ALA A 256 -12.41 7.98 -9.68
N TYR A 257 -11.40 8.35 -10.48
CA TYR A 257 -11.39 9.57 -11.27
C TYR A 257 -12.60 9.64 -12.22
N ARG A 258 -12.97 8.53 -12.86
CA ARG A 258 -14.13 8.47 -13.78
C ARG A 258 -15.49 8.33 -13.10
N SER A 259 -15.55 7.99 -11.82
CA SER A 259 -16.82 7.67 -11.12
C SER A 259 -17.10 8.53 -9.89
N SER A 260 -16.28 9.55 -9.65
CA SER A 260 -16.45 10.55 -8.59
C SER A 260 -16.25 11.95 -9.15
N LYS A 261 -16.78 12.97 -8.46
CA LYS A 261 -16.57 14.37 -8.85
C LYS A 261 -15.13 14.81 -8.57
N GLN A 262 -14.53 14.27 -7.50
CA GLN A 262 -13.18 14.60 -7.06
C GLN A 262 -12.46 13.38 -6.49
N VAL A 263 -11.15 13.32 -6.71
CA VAL A 263 -10.25 12.35 -6.08
C VAL A 263 -9.12 13.11 -5.40
N ILE A 264 -9.00 12.93 -4.08
CA ILE A 264 -7.96 13.53 -3.25
C ILE A 264 -6.94 12.46 -2.88
N LEU A 265 -5.67 12.80 -3.04
CA LEU A 265 -4.52 11.95 -2.81
C LEU A 265 -3.76 12.46 -1.60
N LEU A 266 -3.64 11.62 -0.58
CA LEU A 266 -3.01 11.89 0.70
C LEU A 266 -1.59 11.31 0.67
N PHE A 267 -0.57 12.16 0.58
CA PHE A 267 0.81 11.73 0.40
C PHE A 267 1.55 11.59 1.72
N SER A 268 2.36 10.54 1.82
CA SER A 268 3.28 10.36 2.94
C SER A 268 4.49 9.54 2.51
N ILE A 269 5.63 9.79 3.14
CA ILE A 269 6.87 9.04 2.89
C ILE A 269 6.88 7.82 3.82
N ASN A 270 7.45 6.72 3.33
CA ASN A 270 7.66 5.55 4.16
C ASN A 270 8.69 5.86 5.25
N ARG A 271 8.28 5.65 6.51
CA ARG A 271 9.09 5.87 7.72
C ARG A 271 9.41 7.34 8.06
N SER A 272 8.69 8.32 7.50
CA SER A 272 8.86 9.74 7.89
C SER A 272 8.21 10.12 9.21
N GLY A 273 7.27 9.31 9.73
CA GLY A 273 6.51 9.65 10.94
C GLY A 273 5.39 10.69 10.74
N GLY A 274 5.13 11.11 9.50
CA GLY A 274 4.06 12.05 9.19
C GLY A 274 3.64 12.06 7.72
N TRP A 275 2.59 12.84 7.46
CA TRP A 275 2.09 13.13 6.13
C TRP A 275 2.90 14.25 5.48
N PHE A 276 3.03 14.21 4.15
CA PHE A 276 3.74 15.23 3.37
C PHE A 276 2.80 16.35 2.91
N GLY A 277 1.57 16.00 2.56
CA GLY A 277 0.59 16.92 2.00
C GLY A 277 -0.49 16.16 1.25
N TYR A 278 -1.36 16.90 0.56
CA TYR A 278 -2.40 16.31 -0.28
C TYR A 278 -2.62 17.09 -1.56
N ALA A 279 -3.10 16.37 -2.58
CA ALA A 279 -3.34 16.89 -3.91
C ALA A 279 -4.64 16.35 -4.49
N LYS A 280 -5.21 17.06 -5.45
CA LYS A 280 -6.36 16.62 -6.23
C LYS A 280 -5.89 16.02 -7.55
N MET A 281 -6.41 14.85 -7.93
CA MET A 281 -6.15 14.27 -9.25
C MET A 281 -6.88 15.10 -10.33
N THR A 282 -6.15 15.52 -11.37
CA THR A 282 -6.68 16.40 -12.42
C THR A 282 -6.78 15.74 -13.80
N SER A 283 -6.10 14.62 -14.03
CA SER A 283 -6.24 13.81 -15.25
C SER A 283 -6.47 12.32 -14.94
N GLY A 284 -6.98 11.58 -15.93
CA GLY A 284 -6.91 10.12 -15.93
C GLY A 284 -5.46 9.61 -16.05
N ILE A 285 -5.28 8.30 -15.90
CA ILE A 285 -3.96 7.67 -15.96
C ILE A 285 -3.59 7.32 -17.41
N ILE A 286 -2.41 7.74 -17.83
CA ILE A 286 -1.79 7.42 -19.12
C ILE A 286 -0.39 6.90 -18.85
N GLU A 287 -0.06 5.69 -19.31
CA GLU A 287 1.27 5.07 -19.13
C GLU A 287 1.78 5.15 -17.68
N ASN A 288 0.96 4.74 -16.69
CA ASN A 288 1.20 4.80 -15.24
C ASN A 288 1.21 6.19 -14.57
N SER A 289 1.13 7.28 -15.34
CA SER A 289 1.25 8.65 -14.85
C SER A 289 -0.06 9.43 -14.97
N PHE A 290 -0.27 10.39 -14.07
CA PHE A 290 -1.39 11.32 -14.12
C PHE A 290 -1.01 12.67 -13.53
N SER A 291 -1.73 13.72 -13.96
CA SER A 291 -1.59 15.07 -13.45
C SER A 291 -2.38 15.24 -12.15
N LEU A 292 -1.86 16.08 -11.27
CA LEU A 292 -2.49 16.46 -10.01
C LEU A 292 -2.27 17.94 -9.73
N GLU A 293 -3.06 18.47 -8.80
CA GLU A 293 -2.96 19.83 -8.27
C GLU A 293 -2.70 19.72 -6.77
N TRP A 294 -1.53 20.17 -6.32
CA TRP A 294 -1.21 20.19 -4.89
C TRP A 294 -2.07 21.25 -4.20
N LEU A 295 -2.89 20.80 -3.26
CA LEU A 295 -3.76 21.68 -2.47
C LEU A 295 -3.06 22.13 -1.18
N LYS A 296 -2.19 21.27 -0.62
CA LYS A 296 -1.37 21.60 0.54
C LYS A 296 -0.09 20.76 0.54
N VAL A 297 1.04 21.42 0.75
CA VAL A 297 2.36 20.80 1.00
C VAL A 297 2.80 21.25 2.37
N GLN A 298 2.46 20.46 3.39
CA GLN A 298 2.74 20.76 4.79
C GLN A 298 2.89 19.45 5.55
N PHE A 299 4.01 19.32 6.26
CA PHE A 299 4.23 18.14 7.10
C PHE A 299 3.22 18.11 8.24
N LEU A 300 2.48 17.01 8.36
CA LEU A 300 1.57 16.77 9.47
C LEU A 300 2.01 15.51 10.23
N PRO A 301 2.55 15.65 11.45
CA PRO A 301 2.98 14.50 12.22
C PRO A 301 1.84 13.52 12.49
N PHE A 302 2.13 12.21 12.47
CA PHE A 302 1.13 11.18 12.72
C PHE A 302 0.54 11.22 14.14
N SER A 303 1.18 11.91 15.09
CA SER A 303 0.66 12.13 16.44
C SER A 303 -0.66 12.90 16.44
N TYR A 304 -0.89 13.77 15.46
CA TYR A 304 -2.12 14.57 15.30
C TYR A 304 -3.27 13.80 14.65
N THR A 305 -2.99 12.66 14.02
CA THR A 305 -3.95 11.97 13.14
C THR A 305 -4.35 10.61 13.72
N LYS A 306 -4.77 10.60 15.00
CA LYS A 306 -5.26 9.42 15.74
C LYS A 306 -6.69 9.01 15.35
N ILE A 307 -7.09 9.29 14.11
CA ILE A 307 -8.38 8.92 13.53
C ILE A 307 -8.29 7.53 12.86
N ARG A 308 -9.41 6.83 12.77
CA ARG A 308 -9.46 5.43 12.28
C ARG A 308 -10.28 5.34 11.00
N ASN A 309 -9.84 4.47 10.08
CA ASN A 309 -10.47 4.30 8.77
C ASN A 309 -11.22 2.96 8.72
N HIS A 310 -12.56 3.01 8.72
CA HIS A 310 -13.42 1.81 8.63
C HIS A 310 -13.15 0.99 7.37
N PHE A 311 -12.79 1.65 6.25
CA PHE A 311 -12.47 0.96 5.00
C PHE A 311 -11.23 0.09 5.12
N ASN A 312 -10.38 0.30 6.13
CA ASN A 312 -9.13 -0.41 6.32
C ASN A 312 -9.12 -1.25 7.62
N GLY A 313 -10.27 -1.83 7.98
CA GLY A 313 -10.44 -2.65 9.18
C GLY A 313 -10.40 -1.84 10.47
N ASN A 314 -10.87 -0.58 10.41
CA ASN A 314 -10.90 0.38 11.52
C ASN A 314 -9.52 0.60 12.20
N ARG A 315 -8.44 0.46 11.41
CA ARG A 315 -7.08 0.77 11.84
C ARG A 315 -6.87 2.29 11.84
N GLU A 316 -5.92 2.76 12.62
CA GLU A 316 -5.47 4.16 12.53
C GLU A 316 -5.09 4.51 11.09
N ILE A 317 -5.44 5.71 10.63
CA ILE A 317 -5.29 6.12 9.22
C ILE A 317 -3.84 6.03 8.71
N LYS A 318 -2.87 6.28 9.59
CA LYS A 318 -1.43 6.14 9.30
C LYS A 318 -1.00 4.69 9.04
N VAL A 319 -1.77 3.70 9.52
CA VAL A 319 -1.53 2.27 9.32
C VAL A 319 -2.16 1.84 8.00
N SER A 320 -1.55 2.28 6.91
CA SER A 320 -2.03 2.12 5.54
C SER A 320 -0.92 1.61 4.62
N ARG A 321 -1.32 0.99 3.51
CA ARG A 321 -0.42 0.68 2.40
C ARG A 321 -0.62 1.70 1.28
N ASP A 322 0.28 1.68 0.29
CA ASP A 322 0.09 2.43 -0.94
C ASP A 322 -1.24 2.04 -1.61
N GLY A 323 -2.02 3.04 -2.05
CA GLY A 323 -3.32 2.85 -2.67
C GLY A 323 -4.48 2.54 -1.70
N THR A 324 -4.31 2.81 -0.39
CA THR A 324 -5.39 2.60 0.59
C THR A 324 -6.51 3.60 0.38
N GLU A 325 -7.74 3.14 0.15
CA GLU A 325 -8.92 4.00 0.10
C GLU A 325 -9.34 4.40 1.52
N VAL A 326 -9.71 5.66 1.70
CA VAL A 326 -10.14 6.26 2.96
C VAL A 326 -11.62 6.59 2.90
N GLU A 327 -12.33 6.25 3.97
CA GLU A 327 -13.72 6.64 4.17
C GLU A 327 -13.90 8.16 3.97
N PRO A 328 -14.94 8.64 3.26
CA PRO A 328 -15.12 10.07 2.98
C PRO A 328 -15.08 10.98 4.20
N GLY A 329 -15.79 10.64 5.28
CA GLY A 329 -15.80 11.45 6.50
C GLY A 329 -14.43 11.52 7.18
N ILE A 330 -13.69 10.40 7.19
CA ILE A 330 -12.33 10.33 7.74
C ILE A 330 -11.33 11.07 6.85
N GLY A 331 -11.50 10.99 5.53
CA GLY A 331 -10.69 11.72 4.56
C GLY A 331 -10.84 13.23 4.75
N GLN A 332 -12.08 13.71 4.88
CA GLN A 332 -12.35 15.12 5.17
C GLN A 332 -11.81 15.55 6.53
N GLN A 333 -12.06 14.76 7.58
CA GLN A 333 -11.53 15.05 8.93
C GLN A 333 -10.00 15.16 8.92
N LEU A 334 -9.30 14.36 8.12
CA LEU A 334 -7.85 14.47 7.99
C LEU A 334 -7.44 15.82 7.37
N LEU A 335 -8.17 16.31 6.36
CA LEU A 335 -7.93 17.64 5.77
C LEU A 335 -8.20 18.74 6.79
N ASP A 336 -9.27 18.64 7.59
CA ASP A 336 -9.60 19.62 8.62
C ASP A 336 -8.51 19.68 9.72
N ILE A 337 -7.91 18.53 10.06
CA ILE A 337 -6.73 18.47 10.94
C ILE A 337 -5.55 19.22 10.32
N TRP A 338 -5.35 19.14 9.00
CA TRP A 338 -4.31 19.92 8.30
C TRP A 338 -4.56 21.43 8.30
N GLU A 339 -5.82 21.87 8.32
CA GLU A 339 -6.16 23.31 8.42
C GLU A 339 -5.94 23.86 9.83
N THR A 340 -6.12 23.02 10.84
CA THR A 340 -6.01 23.42 12.25
C THR A 340 -4.66 23.09 12.88
N ALA A 341 -3.84 22.26 12.21
CA ALA A 341 -2.51 21.91 12.68
C ALA A 341 -1.63 23.17 12.73
N PRO A 342 -0.93 23.41 13.86
CA PRO A 342 0.01 24.52 13.94
C PRO A 342 1.04 24.35 12.83
N ILE A 343 1.27 25.43 12.08
CA ILE A 343 2.46 25.54 11.25
C ILE A 343 3.62 25.45 12.24
N GLN A 344 4.45 24.41 12.11
CA GLN A 344 5.66 24.34 12.91
C GLN A 344 6.62 25.39 12.36
N ASP A 345 6.43 26.63 12.82
CA ASP A 345 7.42 27.69 12.65
C ASP A 345 8.66 27.27 13.40
N VAL A 346 9.79 27.30 12.71
CA VAL A 346 11.04 27.47 13.43
C VAL A 346 12.01 28.37 12.72
#